data_AF-A0A2J9VKZ2-F1
#
_entry.id   AF-A0A2J9VKZ2-F1
#
_cell.length_a   1.000
_cell.length_b   1.000
_cell.length_c   1.000
_cell.angle_alpha   90.00
_cell.angle_beta   90.00
_cell.angle_gamma   90.00
#
_symmetry.space_group_name_H-M   'P 1'
#
loop_
_entity.id
_entity.type
_entity.pdbx_description
1 polymer ?
#
loop_
_entity_poly.entity_id
_entity_poly.type
_entity_poly.pdbx_seq_one_letter_code
_entity_poly.pdbx_strand_id
1 'polypeptide(L)' 'MFIDISAWPSTYLNTRILPPYPSRTLPIEQGNGANLLGGIISIGAHSIRIFGGEYNNIFPLWDWLKVPGVTERGIQ' A
#
# COMPACT_ATOMS: atom_id res chain seq x y z
N MET A 1 3.40 -8.71 -2.15
CA MET A 1 2.54 -9.17 -3.27
C MET A 1 1.37 -8.21 -3.37
N PHE A 2 1.28 -7.45 -4.46
CA PHE A 2 0.07 -6.69 -4.81
C PHE A 2 -0.85 -7.64 -5.58
N ILE A 3 -2.14 -7.65 -5.25
CA ILE A 3 -3.16 -8.37 -6.02
C ILE A 3 -3.80 -7.34 -6.94
N ASP A 4 -3.68 -7.54 -8.25
CA ASP A 4 -4.29 -6.68 -9.26
C ASP A 4 -5.80 -6.99 -9.33
N ILE A 5 -6.63 -6.00 -9.01
CA ILE A 5 -8.08 -6.07 -9.09
C ILE A 5 -8.51 -5.18 -10.25
N SER A 6 -8.50 -5.79 -11.43
CA SER A 6 -9.12 -5.34 -12.69
C SER A 6 -8.58 -4.04 -13.32
N ALA A 7 -8.21 -4.16 -14.59
CA ALA A 7 -8.02 -3.04 -15.51
C ALA A 7 -9.32 -2.79 -16.30
N TRP A 8 -9.97 -1.65 -16.09
CA TRP A 8 -11.15 -1.23 -16.85
C TRP A 8 -10.96 0.20 -17.36
N PRO A 9 -11.42 0.50 -18.59
CA PRO A 9 -10.58 0.52 -19.80
C PRO A 9 -9.36 1.48 -19.76
N SER A 10 -9.11 2.19 -18.66
CA SER A 10 -7.97 3.11 -18.48
C SER A 10 -7.53 3.28 -17.01
N THR A 11 -8.00 2.45 -16.08
CA THR A 11 -7.62 2.52 -14.65
C THR A 11 -7.08 1.18 -14.16
N TYR A 12 -6.03 1.24 -13.34
CA TYR A 12 -5.43 0.12 -12.62
C TYR A 12 -5.68 0.27 -11.12
N LEU A 13 -6.40 -0.68 -10.52
CA LEU A 13 -6.63 -0.76 -9.08
C LEU A 13 -5.92 -1.99 -8.52
N ASN A 14 -4.96 -1.76 -7.63
CA ASN A 14 -4.23 -2.82 -6.95
C ASN A 14 -4.45 -2.72 -5.45
N THR A 15 -4.72 -3.85 -4.79
CA THR A 15 -4.86 -3.89 -3.34
C THR A 15 -3.81 -4.80 -2.72
N ARG A 16 -3.19 -4.36 -1.62
CA ARG A 16 -2.25 -5.17 -0.84
C ARG A 16 -2.88 -5.61 0.47
N ILE A 17 -3.03 -6.92 0.65
CA ILE A 17 -3.66 -7.51 1.84
C ILE A 17 -2.75 -8.57 2.43
N LEU A 18 -2.51 -8.47 3.74
CA LEU A 18 -2.00 -9.55 4.58
C LEU A 18 -3.20 -10.32 5.16
N PRO A 19 -3.36 -11.62 4.87
CA PRO A 19 -4.44 -12.42 5.46
C PRO A 19 -4.17 -12.70 6.95
N PRO A 20 -5.22 -12.97 7.76
CA PRO A 20 -5.07 -13.40 9.15
C PRO A 20 -4.31 -14.73 9.26
N TYR A 21 -3.68 -14.97 10.41
CA TYR A 21 -2.84 -16.15 10.63
C TYR A 21 -3.64 -17.48 10.59
N PRO A 22 -3.07 -18.57 10.03
CA PRO A 22 -1.74 -18.66 9.42
C PRO A 22 -1.69 -18.08 8.00
N SER A 23 -0.77 -17.16 7.75
CA SER A 23 -0.59 -16.51 6.45
C SER A 23 0.55 -17.14 5.65
N ARG A 24 0.37 -17.25 4.33
CA ARG A 24 1.43 -17.66 3.38
C ARG A 24 2.31 -16.48 2.94
N THR A 25 1.94 -15.27 3.34
CA THR A 25 2.60 -14.01 2.97
C THR A 25 2.97 -13.22 4.22
N LEU A 26 4.03 -12.42 4.10
CA LEU A 26 4.55 -11.56 5.17
C LEU A 26 4.17 -10.09 4.93
N PRO A 27 4.12 -9.27 6.00
CA PRO A 27 4.00 -7.82 5.87
C PRO A 27 5.18 -7.20 5.09
N ILE A 28 5.13 -5.89 4.84
CA ILE A 28 6.18 -5.23 4.09
C ILE A 28 7.53 -5.32 4.83
N GLU A 29 8.58 -5.57 4.07
CA GLU A 29 9.93 -5.68 4.60
C GLU A 29 10.40 -4.33 5.13
N GLN A 30 10.96 -4.33 6.35
CA GLN A 30 11.64 -3.18 6.94
C GLN A 30 13.02 -3.66 7.39
N GLY A 31 14.07 -2.99 6.94
CA GLY A 31 15.43 -3.44 7.18
C GLY A 31 16.48 -2.52 6.57
N ASN A 32 17.70 -2.59 7.09
CA ASN A 32 18.86 -1.83 6.59
C ASN A 32 18.62 -0.32 6.42
N GLY A 33 17.83 0.30 7.31
CA GLY A 33 17.49 1.72 7.24
C GLY A 33 16.47 2.10 6.16
N ALA A 34 15.92 1.13 5.42
CA ALA A 34 14.92 1.33 4.39
C ALA A 34 13.50 1.03 4.90
N ASN A 35 12.50 1.70 4.29
CA ASN A 35 11.07 1.48 4.52
C ASN A 35 10.62 1.58 6.00
N LEU A 36 11.23 2.51 6.74
CA LEU A 36 11.03 2.67 8.20
C LEU A 36 9.57 2.97 8.59
N LEU A 37 8.78 3.56 7.69
CA LEU A 37 7.42 4.03 7.97
C LEU A 37 6.32 3.23 7.25
N GLY A 38 6.67 2.20 6.48
CA GLY A 38 5.70 1.49 5.64
C GLY A 38 4.79 0.47 6.31
N GLY A 39 4.76 0.40 7.65
CA GLY A 39 4.15 -0.70 8.41
C GLY A 39 2.71 -1.04 8.01
N ILE A 40 1.90 -0.02 7.67
CA ILE A 40 0.47 -0.18 7.41
C ILE A 40 0.11 -0.54 5.97
N ILE A 41 1.08 -0.51 5.04
CA ILE A 41 0.83 -0.70 3.61
C ILE A 41 0.31 -2.12 3.31
N SER A 42 0.57 -3.08 4.19
CA SER A 42 0.09 -4.46 4.01
C SER A 42 -1.33 -4.69 4.51
N ILE A 43 -2.00 -3.67 5.06
CA ILE A 43 -3.31 -3.76 5.70
C ILE A 43 -4.39 -3.13 4.80
N GLY A 44 -4.48 -3.58 3.54
CA GLY A 44 -5.52 -3.15 2.60
C GLY A 44 -5.18 -1.93 1.75
N ALA A 45 -3.90 -1.56 1.60
CA ALA A 45 -3.53 -0.39 0.80
C ALA A 45 -3.95 -0.53 -0.66
N HIS A 46 -4.56 0.53 -1.21
CA HIS A 46 -4.95 0.65 -2.60
C HIS A 46 -3.96 1.53 -3.37
N SER A 47 -3.51 1.04 -4.53
CA SER A 47 -2.81 1.81 -5.53
C SER A 47 -3.74 1.99 -6.72
N ILE A 48 -4.20 3.21 -6.95
CA ILE A 48 -5.09 3.59 -8.05
C ILE A 48 -4.28 4.42 -9.05
N ARG A 49 -4.20 3.95 -10.30
CA ARG A 49 -3.43 4.63 -11.37
C ARG A 49 -4.25 4.71 -12.64
N ILE A 50 -4.22 5.86 -13.31
CA ILE A 50 -4.89 6.12 -14.59
C ILE A 50 -3.81 6.42 -15.64
N PHE A 51 -2.88 7.32 -15.32
CA PHE A 51 -1.80 7.79 -16.20
C PHE A 51 -0.43 7.21 -15.84
N GLY A 52 -0.29 6.57 -14.67
CA GLY A 52 0.91 5.84 -14.23
C GLY A 52 1.91 6.67 -13.43
N GLY A 53 1.76 7.99 -13.36
CA GLY A 53 2.63 8.92 -12.63
C GLY A 53 2.15 9.28 -11.21
N GLU A 54 0.99 8.80 -10.78
CA GLU A 54 0.30 9.28 -9.57
C GLU A 54 1.10 9.09 -8.28
N TYR A 55 1.95 8.05 -8.24
CA TYR A 55 2.77 7.74 -7.07
C TYR A 55 4.28 7.94 -7.30
N ASN A 56 4.68 8.67 -8.34
CA ASN A 56 6.08 8.91 -8.64
C ASN A 56 6.72 9.87 -7.61
N ASN A 57 7.80 9.44 -6.95
CA ASN A 57 8.60 10.24 -6.00
C ASN A 57 7.86 10.85 -4.80
N ILE A 58 6.65 10.39 -4.50
CA ILE A 58 5.88 10.96 -3.39
C ILE A 58 6.27 10.39 -2.02
N PHE A 59 6.90 9.21 -1.99
CA PHE A 59 7.20 8.47 -0.75
C PHE A 59 7.96 9.29 0.33
N PRO A 60 8.88 10.22 -0.01
CA PRO A 60 9.53 11.07 0.99
C PRO A 60 8.61 12.11 1.65
N LEU A 61 7.53 12.53 0.97
CA LEU A 61 6.56 13.53 1.45
C LEU A 61 5.24 12.91 1.91
N TRP A 62 5.14 11.59 1.78
CA TRP A 62 3.90 10.87 2.01
C TRP A 62 3.56 10.81 3.49
N ASP A 63 2.30 11.10 3.82
CA ASP A 63 1.78 10.83 5.16
C ASP A 63 1.53 9.33 5.29
N TRP A 64 2.47 8.64 5.95
CA TRP A 64 2.43 7.19 6.12
C TRP A 64 1.28 6.71 7.00
N LEU A 65 0.57 7.60 7.72
CA LEU A 65 -0.68 7.28 8.43
C LEU A 65 -1.93 7.41 7.54
N LYS A 66 -1.80 7.95 6.33
CA LYS A 66 -2.90 8.16 5.37
C LYS A 66 -2.65 7.45 4.04
N VAL A 67 -2.18 6.21 4.10
CA VAL A 67 -2.07 5.36 2.91
C VAL A 67 -3.48 5.10 2.36
N PRO A 68 -3.76 5.34 1.05
CA PRO A 68 -5.07 5.11 0.46
C PRO A 68 -5.55 3.69 0.69
N GLY A 69 -6.79 3.52 1.12
CA GLY A 69 -7.40 2.21 1.37
C GLY A 69 -7.13 1.60 2.73
N VAL A 70 -6.19 2.13 3.50
CA VAL A 70 -5.89 1.60 4.84
C VAL A 70 -6.76 2.28 5.88
N THR A 71 -7.42 1.49 6.72
CA THR A 71 -8.10 1.97 7.93
C THR A 71 -7.17 1.76 9.13
N GLU A 72 -6.55 2.84 9.61
CA GLU A 72 -5.72 2.83 10.82
C GLU A 72 -6.38 3.66 11.95
N ARG A 73 -5.97 3.40 13.19
CA ARG A 73 -6.30 4.27 14.33
C ARG A 73 -5.59 5.62 14.16
N GLY A 74 -6.32 6.62 13.68
CA GLY A 74 -5.82 8.00 13.65
C GLY A 74 -5.46 8.49 15.06
N ILE A 75 -4.27 9.09 15.20
CA ILE A 75 -3.93 9.87 16.38
C ILE A 75 -4.46 11.29 16.12
N GLN A 76 -5.52 11.69 16.82
CA GLN A 76 -6.01 13.08 16.88
C GLN A 76 -5.32 13.84 18.00
#